data_AF-A0A931IIZ0-F1
#
_entry.id   AF-A0A931IIZ0-F1
#
_cell.length_a   1.000
_cell.length_b   1.000
_cell.length_c   1.000
_cell.angle_alpha   90.00
_cell.angle_beta   90.00
_cell.angle_gamma   90.00
#
_symmetry.space_group_name_H-M   'P 1'
#
loop_
_entity.id
_entity.type
_entity.pdbx_description
1 polymer ?
#
loop_
_entity_poly.entity_id
_entity_poly.type
_entity_poly.pdbx_seq_one_letter_code
_entity_poly.pdbx_strand_id
1 'polypeptide(L)'
;MSVRREITYTDELLSDGTVHRRYSDARQEWRMRGHGVVTWRDHSGGSGADEPLGPKLIKRVFHDGTVRYGRECGYGRTLWSDGTLTVNRSSFGGRLGMILAGVAGGALLGSLVMPPDFLSPGEEEELRNQAMAQQSSSGGGGEDYGAWDDDSGDDGGGDFG
;
A
#
# COMPACT_ATOMS: atom_id res chain seq x y z
N MET A 1 -17.63 -11.69 9.46
CA MET A 1 -17.86 -10.25 9.75
C MET A 1 -17.57 -9.47 8.48
N SER A 2 -18.46 -8.58 8.07
CA SER A 2 -18.46 -7.91 6.77
C SER A 2 -17.77 -6.55 6.82
N VAL A 3 -17.34 -6.05 5.65
CA VAL A 3 -16.99 -4.63 5.45
C VAL A 3 -18.13 -3.78 6.01
N ARG A 4 -17.78 -2.82 6.87
CA ARG A 4 -18.74 -1.92 7.51
C ARG A 4 -18.86 -0.61 6.77
N ARG A 5 -17.75 -0.17 6.16
CA ARG A 5 -17.65 1.11 5.47
C ARG A 5 -16.64 1.02 4.34
N GLU A 6 -16.97 1.55 3.19
CA GLU A 6 -16.02 1.76 2.10
C GLU A 6 -15.66 3.25 2.01
N ILE A 7 -14.38 3.55 1.83
CA ILE A 7 -13.86 4.90 1.65
C ILE A 7 -12.92 4.87 0.45
N THR A 8 -13.29 5.58 -0.60
CA THR A 8 -12.39 5.75 -1.74
C THR A 8 -11.38 6.87 -1.48
N TYR A 9 -10.21 6.80 -2.12
CA TYR A 9 -9.22 7.87 -2.08
C TYR A 9 -8.52 8.05 -3.44
N THR A 10 -7.93 9.23 -3.65
CA THR A 10 -7.04 9.53 -4.78
C THR A 10 -5.69 10.01 -4.26
N ASP A 11 -4.62 9.57 -4.91
CA ASP A 11 -3.24 9.92 -4.62
C ASP A 11 -2.72 10.84 -5.73
N GLU A 12 -2.01 11.89 -5.32
CA GLU A 12 -1.28 12.81 -6.18
C GLU A 12 0.18 12.83 -5.71
N LEU A 13 1.13 12.60 -6.63
CA LEU A 13 2.55 12.72 -6.33
C LEU A 13 2.96 14.19 -6.45
N LEU A 14 3.43 14.77 -5.35
CA LEU A 14 3.91 16.14 -5.30
C LEU A 14 5.37 16.24 -5.75
N SER A 15 5.80 17.46 -6.10
CA SER A 15 7.16 17.74 -6.61
C SER A 15 8.28 17.46 -5.59
N ASP A 16 7.96 17.41 -4.30
CA ASP A 16 8.88 17.09 -3.22
C ASP A 16 8.98 15.57 -2.93
N GLY A 17 8.31 14.74 -3.73
CA GLY A 17 8.26 13.29 -3.55
C GLY A 17 7.24 12.82 -2.51
N THR A 18 6.50 13.73 -1.88
CA THR A 18 5.41 13.40 -0.97
C THR A 18 4.18 12.98 -1.77
N VAL A 19 3.46 11.95 -1.32
CA VAL A 19 2.15 11.57 -1.88
C VAL A 19 1.04 12.25 -1.09
N HIS A 20 0.24 13.08 -1.74
CA HIS A 20 -0.98 13.65 -1.19
C HIS A 20 -2.18 12.76 -1.51
N ARG A 21 -2.71 12.12 -0.47
CA ARG A 21 -3.91 11.29 -0.52
C ARG A 21 -5.13 12.09 -0.08
N ARG A 22 -6.17 12.10 -0.90
CA ARG A 22 -7.48 12.71 -0.60
C ARG A 22 -8.55 11.63 -0.52
N TYR A 23 -9.23 11.54 0.61
CA TYR A 23 -10.29 10.58 0.85
C TYR A 23 -11.67 11.18 0.53
N SER A 24 -12.60 10.32 0.15
CA SER A 24 -14.00 10.68 -0.13
C SER A 24 -14.77 11.20 1.09
N ASP A 25 -14.26 10.97 2.30
CA ASP A 25 -14.81 11.48 3.56
C ASP A 25 -14.16 12.82 3.99
N ALA A 26 -13.60 13.56 3.04
CA ALA A 26 -12.90 14.83 3.20
C ALA A 26 -11.59 14.78 3.99
N ARG A 27 -11.16 13.61 4.48
CA ARG A 27 -9.82 13.47 5.07
C ARG A 27 -8.74 13.62 4.00
N GLN A 28 -7.61 14.16 4.41
CA GLN A 28 -6.42 14.28 3.57
C GLN A 28 -5.20 13.82 4.35
N GLU A 29 -4.30 13.07 3.71
CA GLU A 29 -3.04 12.57 4.25
C GLU A 29 -1.87 12.90 3.32
N TRP A 30 -0.75 13.34 3.87
CA TRP A 30 0.54 13.42 3.18
C TRP A 30 1.39 12.25 3.62
N ARG A 31 1.93 11.51 2.66
CA ARG A 31 2.59 10.22 2.87
C ARG A 31 3.98 10.24 2.26
N MET A 32 4.95 9.74 3.00
CA MET A 32 6.34 9.66 2.56
C MET A 32 6.86 8.26 2.83
N ARG A 33 7.51 7.66 1.83
CA ARG A 33 8.14 6.34 1.95
C ARG A 33 9.60 6.51 2.37
N GLY A 34 10.03 5.80 3.40
CA GLY A 34 11.42 5.76 3.83
C GLY A 34 11.73 4.48 4.60
N HIS A 35 12.89 3.87 4.36
CA HIS A 35 13.38 2.68 5.08
C HIS A 35 12.35 1.53 5.19
N GLY A 36 11.58 1.29 4.14
CA GLY A 36 10.57 0.22 4.10
C GLY A 36 9.24 0.55 4.81
N VAL A 37 9.14 1.72 5.43
CA VAL A 37 7.95 2.21 6.14
C VAL A 37 7.35 3.40 5.39
N VAL A 38 6.05 3.65 5.54
CA VAL A 38 5.39 4.86 5.04
C VAL A 38 4.96 5.72 6.21
N THR A 39 5.63 6.85 6.41
CA THR A 39 5.17 7.86 7.37
C THR A 39 4.02 8.66 6.78
N TRP A 40 3.09 9.08 7.61
CA TRP A 40 1.96 9.88 7.17
C TRP A 40 1.57 10.93 8.19
N ARG A 41 0.98 12.02 7.70
CA ARG A 41 0.36 13.08 8.50
C ARG A 41 -0.95 13.50 7.84
N ASP A 42 -1.99 13.72 8.61
CA ASP A 42 -3.27 14.21 8.12
C ASP A 42 -3.47 15.72 8.36
N HIS A 43 -4.47 16.27 7.67
CA HIS A 43 -4.84 17.69 7.76
C HIS A 43 -5.36 18.13 9.14
N SER A 44 -5.78 17.19 9.98
CA SER A 44 -6.23 17.44 11.36
C SER A 44 -5.09 17.36 12.39
N GLY A 45 -3.85 17.12 11.94
CA GLY A 45 -2.68 17.02 12.80
C GLY A 45 -2.38 15.61 13.32
N GLY A 46 -3.19 14.61 12.96
CA GLY A 46 -2.87 13.21 13.20
C GLY A 46 -1.67 12.78 12.36
N SER A 47 -0.88 11.84 12.88
CA SER A 47 0.29 11.31 12.18
C SER A 47 0.60 9.89 12.63
N GLY A 48 1.44 9.21 11.87
CA GLY A 48 1.82 7.85 12.15
C GLY A 48 2.73 7.24 11.08
N ALA A 49 2.87 5.93 11.16
CA ALA A 49 3.66 5.13 10.25
C ALA A 49 2.91 3.85 9.88
N ASP A 50 3.00 3.46 8.61
CA ASP A 50 2.48 2.21 8.07
C ASP A 50 3.67 1.30 7.74
N GLU A 51 3.78 0.21 8.50
CA GLU A 51 4.81 -0.82 8.37
C GLU A 51 4.24 -2.07 7.67
N PRO A 52 4.85 -2.58 6.60
CA PRO A 52 4.46 -3.85 6.02
C PRO A 52 4.88 -5.02 6.93
N LEU A 53 3.92 -5.88 7.29
CA LEU A 53 4.13 -7.15 8.00
C LEU A 53 3.94 -8.31 7.02
N GLY A 54 4.91 -8.50 6.14
CA GLY A 54 4.79 -9.47 5.05
C GLY A 54 3.97 -8.98 3.86
N PRO A 55 3.57 -9.89 2.95
CA PRO A 55 3.09 -9.51 1.63
C PRO A 55 1.68 -8.90 1.63
N LYS A 56 0.88 -9.17 2.67
CA LYS A 56 -0.54 -8.80 2.70
C LYS A 56 -0.97 -8.05 3.94
N LEU A 57 -0.11 -7.86 4.93
CA LEU A 57 -0.49 -7.23 6.19
C LEU A 57 0.27 -5.92 6.37
N ILE A 58 -0.42 -4.92 6.90
CA ILE A 58 0.09 -3.59 7.18
C ILE A 58 -0.21 -3.30 8.64
N LYS A 59 0.79 -2.83 9.39
CA LYS A 59 0.65 -2.30 10.74
C LYS A 59 0.70 -0.79 10.67
N ARG A 60 -0.41 -0.12 10.95
CA ARG A 60 -0.46 1.32 11.16
C ARG A 60 -0.24 1.63 12.63
N VAL A 61 0.83 2.35 12.92
CA VAL A 61 1.13 2.90 14.25
C VAL A 61 0.79 4.38 14.23
N PHE A 62 -0.14 4.79 15.09
CA PHE A 62 -0.47 6.19 15.28
C PHE A 62 0.55 6.85 16.21
N HIS A 63 0.69 8.18 16.12
CA HIS A 63 1.60 8.95 16.98
C HIS A 63 1.33 8.76 18.49
N ASP A 64 0.09 8.46 18.88
CA ASP A 64 -0.28 8.16 20.26
C ASP A 64 0.08 6.73 20.71
N GLY A 65 0.72 5.93 19.85
CA GLY A 65 1.11 4.54 20.10
C GLY A 65 0.02 3.51 19.79
N THR A 66 -1.20 3.94 19.42
CA THR A 66 -2.26 3.02 19.01
C THR A 66 -1.84 2.27 17.75
N VAL A 67 -2.25 1.01 17.64
CA VAL A 67 -1.97 0.16 16.47
C VAL A 67 -3.28 -0.23 15.77
N ARG A 68 -3.26 -0.24 14.44
CA ARG A 68 -4.33 -0.79 13.60
C ARG A 68 -3.75 -1.63 12.48
N TYR A 69 -4.31 -2.81 12.26
CA TYR A 69 -3.86 -3.67 11.18
C TYR A 69 -4.74 -3.49 9.94
N GLY A 70 -4.09 -3.48 8.79
CA GLY A 70 -4.70 -3.49 7.47
C GLY A 70 -4.31 -4.75 6.72
N ARG A 71 -5.20 -5.25 5.87
CA ARG A 71 -4.90 -6.33 4.92
C ARG A 71 -5.03 -5.80 3.49
N GLU A 72 -3.95 -5.94 2.74
CA GLU A 72 -3.92 -5.68 1.30
C GLU A 72 -4.78 -6.74 0.59
N CYS A 73 -5.69 -6.27 -0.27
CA CYS A 73 -6.71 -7.10 -0.93
C CYS A 73 -6.58 -7.07 -2.46
N GLY A 74 -5.44 -6.65 -2.99
CA GLY A 74 -5.16 -6.41 -4.41
C GLY A 74 -5.79 -5.11 -4.93
N TYR A 75 -5.19 -4.59 -6.01
CA TYR A 75 -5.72 -3.47 -6.80
C TYR A 75 -5.91 -2.18 -6.00
N GLY A 76 -4.99 -1.89 -5.07
CA GLY A 76 -5.03 -0.66 -4.27
C GLY A 76 -6.14 -0.66 -3.21
N ARG A 77 -6.53 -1.84 -2.72
CA ARG A 77 -7.54 -2.01 -1.67
C ARG A 77 -6.89 -2.46 -0.38
N THR A 78 -7.29 -1.83 0.72
CA THR A 78 -6.85 -2.22 2.06
C THR A 78 -8.03 -2.29 3.00
N LEU A 79 -8.26 -3.47 3.59
CA LEU A 79 -9.27 -3.69 4.62
C LEU A 79 -8.63 -3.51 5.98
N TRP A 80 -9.13 -2.59 6.79
CA TRP A 80 -8.64 -2.30 8.13
C TRP A 80 -9.43 -3.08 9.20
N SER A 81 -8.81 -3.32 10.36
CA SER A 81 -9.41 -4.10 11.45
C SER A 81 -10.69 -3.48 12.02
N ASP A 82 -10.88 -2.17 11.87
CA ASP A 82 -12.13 -1.48 12.20
C ASP A 82 -13.29 -1.76 11.21
N GLY A 83 -13.04 -2.52 10.14
CA GLY A 83 -14.01 -2.87 9.10
C GLY A 83 -14.11 -1.83 7.97
N THR A 84 -13.22 -0.85 7.94
CA THR A 84 -13.11 0.12 6.85
C THR A 84 -12.34 -0.48 5.68
N LEU A 85 -12.91 -0.44 4.49
CA LEU A 85 -12.22 -0.76 3.23
C LEU A 85 -11.80 0.55 2.56
N THR A 86 -10.50 0.79 2.44
CA THR A 86 -9.97 1.92 1.65
C THR A 86 -9.64 1.48 0.23
N VAL A 87 -10.12 2.21 -0.77
CA VAL A 87 -9.98 1.86 -2.19
C VAL A 87 -9.33 2.99 -2.97
N ASN A 88 -8.21 2.71 -3.62
CA ASN A 88 -7.55 3.66 -4.51
C ASN A 88 -8.36 3.84 -5.80
N ARG A 89 -8.71 5.09 -6.12
CA ARG A 89 -9.40 5.50 -7.37
C ARG A 89 -8.51 6.31 -8.30
N SER A 90 -7.23 6.47 -7.95
CA SER A 90 -6.28 7.18 -8.81
C SER A 90 -6.16 6.47 -10.14
N SER A 91 -6.48 7.17 -11.22
CA SER A 91 -6.04 6.78 -12.55
C SER A 91 -4.56 7.10 -12.64
N PHE A 92 -3.69 6.10 -12.51
CA PHE A 92 -2.30 6.27 -12.93
C PHE A 92 -2.34 6.67 -14.42
N GLY A 93 -1.89 7.89 -14.75
CA GLY A 93 -1.86 8.40 -16.11
C GLY A 93 -0.99 7.49 -16.97
N GLY A 94 -1.61 6.70 -17.83
CA GLY A 94 -0.95 5.67 -18.66
C GLY A 94 -1.95 4.58 -19.04
N ARG A 95 -1.58 3.68 -19.96
CA ARG A 95 -2.48 2.63 -20.51
C ARG A 95 -3.03 1.65 -19.45
N LEU A 96 -2.52 1.69 -18.20
CA LEU A 96 -3.04 0.99 -17.02
C LEU A 96 -4.23 1.69 -16.32
N GLY A 97 -4.49 2.97 -16.60
CA GLY A 97 -5.54 3.76 -15.96
C GLY A 97 -6.98 3.33 -16.29
N MET A 98 -7.19 2.48 -17.30
CA MET A 98 -8.51 1.97 -17.69
C MET A 98 -9.01 0.82 -16.80
N ILE A 99 -8.13 0.14 -16.04
CA ILE A 99 -8.52 -1.07 -15.31
C ILE A 99 -9.16 -0.76 -13.94
N LEU A 100 -8.78 0.35 -13.28
CA LEU A 100 -9.30 0.70 -11.95
C LEU A 100 -10.65 1.44 -11.98
N ALA A 101 -11.01 2.05 -13.11
CA ALA A 101 -12.29 2.76 -13.24
C ALA A 101 -13.50 1.80 -13.20
N GLY A 102 -13.33 0.56 -13.70
CA GLY A 102 -14.42 -0.42 -13.87
C GLY A 102 -14.84 -1.20 -12.61
N VAL A 103 -14.06 -1.21 -11.54
CA VAL A 103 -14.38 -2.01 -10.32
C VAL A 103 -15.35 -1.28 -9.38
N ALA A 104 -15.83 -0.10 -9.76
CA ALA A 104 -16.59 0.82 -8.91
C ALA A 104 -18.02 0.41 -8.53
N GLY A 105 -18.53 -0.74 -8.99
CA GLY A 105 -19.97 -1.02 -8.92
C GLY A 105 -20.42 -2.43 -8.58
N GLY A 106 -19.52 -3.40 -8.45
CA GLY A 106 -19.96 -4.78 -8.19
C GLY A 106 -18.83 -5.76 -7.94
N ALA A 107 -18.80 -6.32 -6.73
CA ALA A 107 -18.29 -7.64 -6.40
C ALA A 107 -17.05 -8.14 -7.17
N LEU A 108 -15.85 -7.69 -6.77
CA LEU A 108 -14.70 -8.60 -6.74
C LEU A 108 -14.56 -9.15 -5.32
N LEU A 109 -15.53 -10.00 -4.95
CA LEU A 109 -15.60 -10.80 -3.73
C LEU A 109 -14.54 -11.92 -3.77
N GLY A 110 -13.26 -11.57 -3.91
CA GLY A 110 -12.25 -12.39 -3.24
C GLY A 110 -12.61 -12.40 -1.76
N SER A 111 -12.49 -13.54 -1.07
CA SER A 111 -12.83 -13.62 0.36
C SER A 111 -12.07 -12.54 1.13
N LEU A 112 -12.75 -11.46 1.50
CA LEU A 112 -12.18 -10.41 2.32
C LEU A 112 -11.96 -11.00 3.71
N VAL A 113 -10.72 -11.41 3.96
CA VAL A 113 -10.28 -11.92 5.25
C VAL A 113 -9.98 -10.70 6.12
N MET A 114 -10.69 -10.58 7.24
CA MET A 114 -10.39 -9.51 8.19
C MET A 114 -8.92 -9.57 8.61
N PRO A 115 -8.21 -8.44 8.69
CA PRO A 115 -6.96 -8.40 9.42
C PRO A 115 -7.21 -8.71 10.91
N PRO A 116 -6.19 -9.17 11.64
CA PRO A 116 -6.30 -9.35 13.08
C PRO A 116 -6.58 -8.02 13.79
N ASP A 117 -7.32 -8.08 14.89
CA ASP A 117 -7.53 -6.90 15.75
C ASP A 117 -6.30 -6.58 16.60
N PHE A 118 -5.51 -7.61 16.91
CA PHE A 118 -4.29 -7.53 17.72
C PHE A 118 -3.27 -8.59 17.26
N LEU A 119 -1.98 -8.23 17.29
CA LEU A 119 -0.86 -9.17 17.22
C LEU A 119 0.10 -8.87 18.37
N SER A 120 0.66 -9.92 18.96
CA SER A 120 1.74 -9.78 19.92
C SER A 120 3.04 -9.33 19.22
N PRO A 121 3.98 -8.71 19.95
CA PRO A 121 5.27 -8.31 19.36
C PRO A 121 6.06 -9.47 18.73
N GLY A 122 5.94 -10.68 19.30
CA GLY A 122 6.57 -11.88 18.75
C GLY A 122 5.98 -12.29 17.40
N GLU A 123 4.65 -12.29 17.28
CA GLU A 123 3.97 -12.61 16.01
C GLU A 123 4.29 -11.58 14.91
N GLU A 124 4.39 -10.30 15.26
CA GLU A 124 4.82 -9.28 14.30
C GLU A 124 6.23 -9.53 13.78
N GLU A 125 7.17 -9.89 14.66
CA GLU A 125 8.55 -10.15 14.28
C GLU A 125 8.69 -11.42 13.43
N GLU A 126 7.92 -12.46 13.74
CA GLU A 126 7.83 -13.66 12.90
C GLU A 126 7.34 -13.32 11.50
N LEU A 127 6.31 -12.46 11.37
CA LEU A 127 5.80 -12.02 10.07
C LEU A 127 6.84 -11.20 9.29
N ARG A 128 7.60 -10.32 9.95
CA ARG A 128 8.72 -9.59 9.32
C ARG A 128 9.79 -10.56 8.81
N ASN A 129 10.20 -11.51 9.64
CA ASN A 129 11.22 -12.50 9.28
C ASN A 129 10.79 -13.40 8.12
N GLN A 130 9.53 -13.83 8.11
CA GLN A 130 8.97 -14.58 6.98
C GLN A 130 8.98 -13.77 5.69
N ALA A 131 8.68 -12.47 5.76
CA ALA A 131 8.73 -11.57 4.61
C ALA A 131 10.14 -11.45 4.03
N MET A 132 11.13 -11.23 4.90
CA MET A 132 12.55 -11.14 4.50
C MET A 132 13.03 -12.45 3.89
N ALA A 133 12.65 -13.59 4.47
CA ALA A 133 13.01 -14.91 3.97
C ALA A 133 12.43 -15.18 2.57
N GLN A 134 11.15 -14.84 2.34
CA GLN A 134 10.51 -15.01 1.03
C GLN A 134 11.19 -14.18 -0.07
N GLN A 135 11.61 -12.94 0.26
CA GLN A 135 12.31 -12.05 -0.66
C GLN A 135 13.73 -12.55 -1.00
N SER A 136 14.37 -13.29 -0.09
CA SER A 136 15.69 -13.91 -0.33
C SER A 136 15.62 -15.22 -1.12
N SER A 137 14.46 -15.90 -1.15
CA SER A 137 14.27 -17.16 -1.88
C SER A 137 13.86 -17.03 -3.34
N SER A 138 13.49 -15.83 -3.80
CA SER A 138 13.07 -15.57 -5.19
C SER A 138 14.25 -15.27 -6.14
N GLY A 139 15.42 -15.84 -5.88
CA GLY A 139 16.56 -15.85 -6.78
C GLY A 139 16.48 -17.04 -7.75
N GLY A 140 15.63 -16.96 -8.78
CA GLY A 140 15.65 -17.90 -9.90
C GLY A 140 14.30 -18.19 -10.56
N GLY A 141 14.14 -17.71 -11.80
CA GLY A 141 13.11 -18.18 -12.75
C GLY A 141 11.83 -17.33 -12.76
N GLY A 142 11.72 -16.44 -13.75
CA GLY A 142 10.63 -15.48 -13.87
C GLY A 142 9.29 -16.07 -14.30
N GLU A 143 8.23 -15.43 -13.83
CA GLU A 143 6.92 -15.30 -14.46
C GLU A 143 6.33 -13.95 -13.98
N ASP A 144 5.95 -13.13 -14.95
CA ASP A 144 5.62 -11.71 -14.92
C ASP A 144 4.60 -11.29 -13.83
N TYR A 145 5.05 -10.49 -12.86
CA TYR A 145 4.21 -9.59 -12.07
C TYR A 145 4.94 -8.27 -11.79
N GLY A 146 4.77 -7.30 -12.70
CA GLY A 146 4.79 -5.86 -12.39
C GLY A 146 6.02 -5.35 -11.65
N ALA A 147 7.19 -5.52 -12.25
CA ALA A 147 8.37 -4.71 -11.95
C ALA A 147 8.02 -3.23 -12.18
N TRP A 148 8.11 -2.42 -11.14
CA TRP A 148 8.24 -0.97 -11.29
C TRP A 148 9.72 -0.70 -11.58
N ASP A 149 10.19 -1.26 -12.70
CA ASP A 149 11.48 -0.92 -13.29
C ASP A 149 11.32 0.44 -13.95
N ASP A 150 12.05 1.41 -13.45
CA ASP A 150 12.28 2.67 -14.11
C ASP A 150 13.15 2.37 -15.33
N ASP A 151 12.50 2.29 -16.49
CA ASP A 151 13.12 2.33 -17.81
C ASP A 151 13.73 3.72 -18.01
N SER A 152 14.87 3.94 -17.35
CA SER A 152 15.84 4.95 -17.74
C SER A 152 16.62 4.38 -18.93
N GLY A 153 16.04 4.56 -20.12
CA GLY A 153 16.75 4.35 -21.37
C GLY A 153 17.92 5.33 -21.50
N ASP A 154 19.14 4.79 -21.59
CA ASP A 154 20.22 5.43 -22.33
C ASP A 154 20.92 4.36 -23.17
N ASP A 155 20.56 4.36 -24.44
CA ASP A 155 21.12 3.50 -25.47
C ASP A 155 22.50 4.02 -25.88
N GLY A 156 23.53 3.21 -25.60
CA GLY A 156 24.57 2.89 -26.59
C GLY A 156 25.65 3.92 -26.93
N GLY A 157 26.88 3.56 -26.58
CA GLY A 157 27.97 3.58 -27.57
C GLY A 157 29.24 4.36 -27.22
N GLY A 158 30.29 3.61 -26.90
CA GLY A 158 31.53 3.69 -27.68
C GLY A 158 32.59 4.73 -27.31
N ASP A 159 33.69 4.19 -26.80
CA ASP A 159 35.09 4.51 -27.13
C ASP A 159 35.85 5.57 -26.31
N PHE A 160 37.04 5.13 -25.88
CA PHE A 160 38.09 5.90 -25.24
C PHE A 160 38.94 6.56 -26.33
N GLY A 161 39.12 7.88 -26.23
CA GLY A 161 40.11 8.66 -26.98
C GLY A 161 40.63 9.81 -26.15
#